data_AF-A0A6T6MAW7-F1
#
_entry.id   AF-A0A6T6MAW7-F1
#
_cell.length_a   1.000
_cell.length_b   1.000
_cell.length_c   1.000
_cell.angle_alpha   90.00
_cell.angle_beta   90.00
_cell.angle_gamma   90.00
#
_symmetry.space_group_name_H-M   'P 1'
#
loop_
_entity.id
_entity.type
_entity.pdbx_description
1 polymer ?
#
loop_
_entity_poly.entity_id
_entity_poly.type
_entity_poly.pdbx_seq_one_letter_code
_entity_poly.pdbx_strand_id
1 'polypeptide(L)'
;EKELAEYTTKVAEKKRIEEVRTREEYELMREKALSAYRQKVESEVAVSQFKKNRAAELSKEKEERAKTREEKQKKKAEKALMPKRNMTAFFFFSNDAREHTKFELMSMQGSATATEVSIELGRRWANLEQNKKEYYIELAAEDKLRYDAEIEEYNTSRK
;
A
#
# COMPACT_ATOMS: atom_id res chain seq x y z
N GLU A 1 43.97 26.78 78.23
CA GLU A 1 43.94 25.32 77.93
C GLU A 1 42.57 24.81 77.49
N LYS A 2 41.46 25.07 78.22
CA LYS A 2 40.13 24.57 77.84
C LYS A 2 39.62 25.06 76.47
N GLU A 3 39.81 26.34 76.13
CA GLU A 3 39.39 26.87 74.83
C GLU A 3 40.19 26.31 73.65
N LEU A 4 41.48 26.02 73.86
CA LEU A 4 42.34 25.46 72.82
C LEU A 4 41.94 24.01 72.49
N ALA A 5 41.59 23.23 73.52
CA ALA A 5 41.06 21.87 73.36
C ALA A 5 39.69 21.85 72.68
N GLU A 6 38.83 22.83 72.98
CA GLU A 6 37.53 22.97 72.32
C GLU A 6 37.67 23.36 70.83
N TYR A 7 38.62 24.24 70.51
CA TYR A 7 38.94 24.64 69.14
C TYR A 7 39.50 23.46 68.31
N THR A 8 40.44 22.69 68.85
CA THR A 8 41.02 21.53 68.14
C THR A 8 39.97 20.44 67.89
N THR A 9 39.06 20.23 68.84
CA THR A 9 37.96 19.27 68.69
C THR A 9 36.98 19.72 67.59
N LYS A 10 36.61 21.01 67.55
CA LYS A 10 35.76 21.58 66.49
C LYS A 10 36.40 21.51 65.10
N VAL A 11 37.72 21.68 65.01
CA VAL A 11 38.48 21.56 63.75
C VAL A 11 38.52 20.10 63.28
N ALA A 12 38.76 19.14 64.18
CA ALA A 12 38.74 17.72 63.86
C ALA A 12 37.34 17.24 63.44
N GLU A 13 36.29 17.74 64.08
CA GLU A 13 34.90 17.44 63.75
C GLU A 13 34.50 18.00 62.38
N LYS A 14 34.89 19.23 62.05
CA LYS A 14 34.69 19.81 60.70
C LYS A 14 35.37 18.99 59.62
N LYS A 15 36.62 18.54 59.85
CA LYS A 15 37.36 17.72 58.89
C LYS A 15 36.70 16.35 58.68
N ARG A 16 36.23 15.72 59.76
CA ARG A 16 35.46 14.46 59.67
C ARG A 16 34.14 14.63 58.91
N ILE A 17 33.43 15.73 59.13
CA ILE A 17 32.19 16.06 58.42
C ILE A 17 32.47 16.28 56.92
N GLU A 18 33.56 16.97 56.59
CA GLU A 18 33.98 17.22 55.20
C GLU A 18 34.41 15.92 54.48
N GLU A 19 35.10 15.00 55.16
CA GLU A 19 35.45 13.67 54.64
C GLU A 19 34.22 12.76 54.44
N VAL A 20 33.25 12.78 55.36
CA VAL A 20 31.98 12.05 55.20
C VAL A 20 31.15 12.65 54.06
N ARG A 21 31.07 13.98 53.98
CA ARG A 21 30.34 14.69 52.91
C ARG A 21 30.94 14.39 51.53
N THR A 22 32.26 14.39 51.38
CA THR A 22 32.93 14.04 50.12
C THR A 22 32.72 12.56 49.75
N ARG A 23 32.61 11.66 50.72
CA ARG A 23 32.26 10.25 50.48
C ARG A 23 30.81 10.07 50.04
N GLU A 24 29.85 10.74 50.68
CA GLU A 24 28.44 10.72 50.28
C GLU A 24 28.24 11.34 48.88
N GLU A 25 28.94 12.44 48.59
CA GLU A 25 28.97 13.05 47.25
C GLU A 25 29.54 12.07 46.20
N TYR A 26 30.61 11.32 46.54
CA TYR A 26 31.20 10.30 45.67
C TYR A 26 30.27 9.10 45.46
N GLU A 27 29.63 8.58 46.51
CA GLU A 27 28.67 7.47 46.42
C GLU A 27 27.45 7.88 45.57
N LEU A 28 26.95 9.11 45.72
CA LEU A 28 25.89 9.67 44.88
C LEU A 28 26.32 9.79 43.42
N MET A 29 27.53 10.25 43.13
CA MET A 29 28.06 10.29 41.77
C MET A 29 28.18 8.90 41.16
N ARG A 30 28.63 7.91 41.94
CA ARG A 30 28.71 6.51 41.52
C ARG A 30 27.34 5.91 41.21
N GLU A 31 26.33 6.17 42.04
CA GLU A 31 24.96 5.71 41.79
C GLU A 31 24.34 6.35 40.53
N LYS A 32 24.55 7.65 40.32
CA LYS A 32 24.12 8.35 39.10
C LYS A 32 24.81 7.79 37.85
N ALA A 33 26.10 7.48 37.93
CA ALA A 33 26.82 6.85 36.82
C ALA A 33 26.29 5.44 36.53
N LEU A 34 25.98 4.65 37.56
CA LEU A 34 25.39 3.32 37.42
C LEU A 34 23.96 3.38 36.88
N SER A 35 23.15 4.36 37.29
CA SER A 35 21.78 4.52 36.77
C SER A 35 21.78 4.96 35.31
N ALA A 36 22.67 5.86 34.92
CA ALA A 36 22.86 6.24 33.52
C ALA A 36 23.31 5.06 32.65
N TYR A 37 24.20 4.20 33.18
CA TYR A 37 24.60 2.97 32.49
C TYR A 37 23.43 1.98 32.34
N ARG A 38 22.62 1.79 33.39
CA ARG A 38 21.40 0.95 33.32
C ARG A 38 20.42 1.47 32.27
N GLN A 39 20.14 2.78 32.27
CA GLN A 39 19.25 3.40 31.30
C GLN A 39 19.76 3.24 29.85
N LYS A 40 21.08 3.36 29.65
CA LYS A 40 21.69 3.12 28.33
C LYS A 40 21.47 1.68 27.87
N VAL A 41 21.76 0.69 28.72
CA VAL A 41 21.57 -0.74 28.40
C VAL A 41 20.09 -1.04 28.11
N GLU A 42 19.17 -0.50 28.91
CA GLU A 42 17.73 -0.63 28.65
C GLU A 42 17.32 -0.04 27.30
N SER A 43 17.85 1.14 26.95
CA SER A 43 17.57 1.77 25.65
C SER A 43 18.13 0.96 24.47
N GLU A 44 19.32 0.36 24.62
CA GLU A 44 19.92 -0.51 23.60
C GLU A 44 19.11 -1.80 23.40
N VAL A 45 18.63 -2.40 24.49
CA VAL A 45 17.74 -3.58 24.44
C VAL A 45 16.41 -3.22 23.80
N ALA A 46 15.81 -2.08 24.15
CA ALA A 46 14.56 -1.61 23.55
C ALA A 46 14.71 -1.38 22.03
N VAL A 47 15.82 -0.77 21.59
CA VAL A 47 16.14 -0.59 20.17
C VAL A 47 16.33 -1.93 19.45
N SER A 48 16.99 -2.90 20.08
CA SER A 48 17.17 -4.25 19.53
C SER A 48 15.83 -4.98 19.36
N GLN A 49 14.97 -4.93 20.37
CA GLN A 49 13.62 -5.50 20.32
C GLN A 49 12.77 -4.83 19.24
N PHE A 50 12.81 -3.50 19.13
CA PHE A 50 12.10 -2.76 18.09
C PHE A 50 12.54 -3.19 16.69
N LYS A 51 13.86 -3.27 16.44
CA LYS A 51 14.39 -3.74 15.14
C LYS A 51 13.93 -5.17 14.82
N LYS A 52 13.95 -6.07 15.79
CA LYS A 52 13.49 -7.46 15.63
C LYS A 52 11.99 -7.52 15.32
N ASN A 53 11.16 -6.78 16.05
CA ASN A 53 9.72 -6.73 15.82
C ASN A 53 9.40 -6.14 14.45
N ARG A 54 10.08 -5.06 14.06
CA ARG A 54 9.92 -4.44 12.74
C ARG A 54 10.30 -5.38 11.61
N ALA A 55 11.37 -6.16 11.76
CA ALA A 55 11.76 -7.18 10.79
C ALA A 55 10.70 -8.29 10.66
N ALA A 56 10.11 -8.73 11.78
CA ALA A 56 9.04 -9.71 11.79
C ALA A 56 7.75 -9.19 11.12
N GLU A 57 7.37 -7.94 11.39
CA GLU A 57 6.24 -7.27 10.71
C GLU A 57 6.44 -7.17 9.21
N LEU A 58 7.62 -6.71 8.77
CA LEU A 58 7.95 -6.59 7.35
C LEU A 58 7.94 -7.95 6.63
N SER A 59 8.33 -9.03 7.31
CA SER A 59 8.23 -10.40 6.77
C SER A 59 6.77 -10.81 6.59
N LYS A 60 5.91 -10.55 7.58
CA LYS A 60 4.48 -10.87 7.51
C LYS A 60 3.78 -10.08 6.40
N GLU A 61 4.07 -8.78 6.29
CA GLU A 61 3.50 -7.93 5.24
C GLU A 61 3.92 -8.41 3.83
N LYS A 62 5.18 -8.81 3.66
CA LYS A 62 5.65 -9.40 2.39
C LYS A 62 4.92 -10.68 2.04
N GLU A 63 4.69 -11.56 3.02
CA GLU A 63 3.97 -12.82 2.82
C GLU A 63 2.49 -12.58 2.46
N GLU A 64 1.81 -11.65 3.13
CA GLU A 64 0.43 -11.26 2.80
C GLU A 64 0.33 -10.63 1.40
N ARG A 65 1.26 -9.74 1.04
CA ARG A 65 1.34 -9.16 -0.31
C ARG A 65 1.60 -10.23 -1.38
N ALA A 66 2.43 -11.23 -1.07
CA ALA A 66 2.67 -12.36 -1.96
C ALA A 66 1.41 -13.20 -2.16
N LYS A 67 0.70 -13.54 -1.07
CA LYS A 67 -0.58 -14.28 -1.12
C LYS A 67 -1.64 -13.55 -1.93
N THR A 68 -1.84 -12.25 -1.68
CA THR A 68 -2.79 -11.44 -2.47
C THR A 68 -2.39 -11.32 -3.93
N ARG A 69 -1.09 -11.23 -4.25
CA ARG A 69 -0.61 -11.24 -5.64
C ARG A 69 -0.86 -12.58 -6.31
N GLU A 70 -0.59 -13.69 -5.63
CA GLU A 70 -0.83 -15.04 -6.14
C GLU A 70 -2.33 -15.27 -6.39
N GLU A 71 -3.20 -14.87 -5.46
CA GLU A 71 -4.66 -14.97 -5.63
C GLU A 71 -5.14 -14.14 -6.83
N LYS A 72 -4.65 -12.90 -6.99
CA LYS A 72 -4.94 -12.08 -8.16
C LYS A 72 -4.46 -12.71 -9.46
N GLN A 73 -3.29 -13.36 -9.46
CA GLN A 73 -2.75 -14.07 -10.62
C GLN A 73 -3.57 -15.31 -10.95
N LYS A 74 -3.99 -16.10 -9.96
CA LYS A 74 -4.89 -17.25 -10.14
C LYS A 74 -6.22 -16.80 -10.74
N LYS A 75 -6.86 -15.77 -10.19
CA LYS A 75 -8.10 -15.19 -10.74
C LYS A 75 -7.91 -14.66 -12.17
N LYS A 76 -6.75 -14.08 -12.48
CA LYS A 76 -6.44 -13.62 -13.85
C LYS A 76 -6.26 -14.78 -14.82
N ALA A 77 -5.56 -15.85 -14.41
CA ALA A 77 -5.38 -17.05 -15.22
C ALA A 77 -6.73 -17.76 -15.46
N GLU A 78 -7.57 -17.89 -14.43
CA GLU A 78 -8.92 -18.43 -14.56
C GLU A 78 -9.78 -17.61 -15.55
N LYS A 79 -9.74 -16.28 -15.45
CA LYS A 79 -10.42 -15.38 -16.41
C LYS A 79 -9.85 -15.47 -17.83
N ALA A 80 -8.58 -15.83 -18.00
CA ALA A 80 -7.97 -15.98 -19.32
C ALA A 80 -8.41 -17.27 -20.01
N LEU A 81 -8.80 -18.29 -19.24
CA LEU A 81 -9.37 -19.55 -19.74
C LEU A 81 -10.86 -19.44 -20.02
N MET A 82 -11.56 -18.48 -19.38
CA MET A 82 -12.98 -18.25 -19.59
C MET A 82 -13.22 -17.59 -20.96
N PRO A 83 -14.23 -18.05 -21.73
CA PRO A 83 -14.69 -17.38 -22.95
C PRO A 83 -14.91 -15.89 -22.74
N LYS A 84 -14.46 -15.09 -23.71
CA LYS A 84 -14.63 -13.63 -23.64
C LYS A 84 -16.11 -13.31 -23.86
N ARG A 85 -16.66 -12.45 -22.98
CA ARG A 85 -18.05 -11.99 -23.05
C ARG A 85 -18.40 -11.48 -24.43
N ASN A 86 -19.66 -11.66 -24.80
CA ASN A 86 -20.21 -11.11 -26.03
C ASN A 86 -20.10 -9.58 -26.08
N MET A 87 -19.94 -9.07 -27.29
CA MET A 87 -19.97 -7.66 -27.63
C MET A 87 -21.41 -7.24 -27.94
N THR A 88 -21.79 -6.08 -27.40
CA THR A 88 -23.09 -5.47 -27.71
C THR A 88 -23.03 -4.74 -29.04
N ALA A 89 -24.20 -4.44 -29.63
CA ALA A 89 -24.30 -3.71 -30.90
C ALA A 89 -23.54 -2.37 -30.85
N PHE A 90 -23.61 -1.66 -29.72
CA PHE A 90 -22.85 -0.43 -29.53
C PHE A 90 -21.34 -0.66 -29.53
N PHE A 91 -20.85 -1.77 -28.96
CA PHE A 91 -19.41 -2.04 -28.96
C PHE A 91 -18.88 -2.34 -30.35
N PHE A 92 -19.63 -3.10 -31.18
CA PHE A 92 -19.31 -3.28 -32.59
C PHE A 92 -19.23 -1.94 -33.34
N PHE A 93 -20.29 -1.12 -33.25
CA PHE A 93 -20.29 0.22 -33.83
C PHE A 93 -19.11 1.09 -33.32
N SER A 94 -18.85 1.06 -32.00
CA SER A 94 -17.79 1.85 -31.40
C SER A 94 -16.41 1.39 -31.86
N ASN A 95 -16.20 0.12 -32.18
CA ASN A 95 -14.90 -0.35 -32.66
C ASN A 95 -14.64 0.16 -34.08
N ASP A 96 -15.64 0.12 -34.94
CA ASP A 96 -15.53 0.60 -36.33
C ASP A 96 -15.38 2.13 -36.39
N ALA A 97 -16.19 2.85 -35.62
CA ALA A 97 -16.28 4.30 -35.69
C ALA A 97 -15.22 5.03 -34.83
N ARG A 98 -14.54 4.35 -33.90
CA ARG A 98 -13.63 5.00 -32.93
C ARG A 98 -12.43 5.66 -33.58
N GLU A 99 -11.73 4.98 -34.49
CA GLU A 99 -10.54 5.54 -35.12
C GLU A 99 -10.87 6.76 -35.97
N HIS A 100 -11.97 6.69 -36.74
CA HIS A 100 -12.46 7.82 -37.52
C HIS A 100 -12.85 9.00 -36.62
N THR A 101 -13.65 8.75 -35.57
CA THR A 101 -14.10 9.79 -34.64
C THR A 101 -12.92 10.43 -33.90
N LYS A 102 -11.92 9.63 -33.52
CA LYS A 102 -10.70 10.11 -32.89
C LYS A 102 -9.88 10.99 -33.84
N PHE A 103 -9.74 10.59 -35.10
CA PHE A 103 -9.04 11.37 -36.11
C PHE A 103 -9.74 12.72 -36.34
N GLU A 104 -11.06 12.72 -36.54
CA GLU A 104 -11.86 13.95 -36.72
C GLU A 104 -11.71 14.90 -35.53
N LEU A 105 -11.86 14.40 -34.30
CA LEU A 105 -11.71 15.22 -33.09
C LEU A 105 -10.30 15.78 -32.97
N MET A 106 -9.27 14.97 -33.26
CA MET A 106 -7.89 15.42 -33.24
C MET A 106 -7.61 16.50 -34.30
N SER A 107 -8.21 16.39 -35.50
CA SER A 107 -8.08 17.42 -36.54
C SER A 107 -8.76 18.73 -36.17
N MET A 108 -9.87 18.68 -35.42
CA MET A 108 -10.62 19.87 -35.01
C MET A 108 -10.03 20.58 -33.77
N GLN A 109 -9.57 19.80 -32.79
CA GLN A 109 -9.18 20.29 -31.46
C GLN A 109 -7.67 20.18 -31.19
N GLY A 110 -6.90 19.57 -32.09
CA GLY A 110 -5.46 19.32 -31.96
C GLY A 110 -5.11 18.12 -31.05
N SER A 111 -6.02 17.71 -30.18
CA SER A 111 -5.92 16.53 -29.32
C SER A 111 -7.29 15.90 -29.15
N ALA A 112 -7.33 14.58 -28.96
CA ALA A 112 -8.57 13.85 -28.70
C ALA A 112 -8.38 12.93 -27.50
N THR A 113 -9.04 13.23 -26.39
CA THR A 113 -9.05 12.35 -25.22
C THR A 113 -10.01 11.18 -25.44
N ALA A 114 -9.72 10.02 -24.85
CA ALA A 114 -10.59 8.85 -24.95
C ALA A 114 -12.01 9.12 -24.42
N THR A 115 -12.14 10.03 -23.46
CA THR A 115 -13.42 10.47 -22.90
C THR A 115 -14.25 11.22 -23.93
N GLU A 116 -13.68 12.20 -24.64
CA GLU A 116 -14.36 12.98 -25.68
C GLU A 116 -14.80 12.08 -26.84
N VAL A 117 -13.93 11.17 -27.28
CA VAL A 117 -14.26 10.18 -28.32
C VAL A 117 -15.45 9.32 -27.89
N SER A 118 -15.47 8.87 -26.63
CA SER A 118 -16.55 8.03 -26.11
C SER A 118 -17.89 8.77 -26.04
N ILE A 119 -17.87 10.06 -25.67
CA ILE A 119 -19.06 10.92 -25.65
C ILE A 119 -19.61 11.10 -27.07
N GLU A 120 -18.76 11.43 -28.04
CA GLU A 120 -19.19 11.64 -29.43
C GLU A 120 -19.69 10.34 -30.08
N LEU A 121 -19.06 9.19 -29.81
CA LEU A 121 -19.57 7.89 -30.25
C LEU A 121 -20.96 7.58 -29.68
N GLY A 122 -21.20 7.90 -28.40
CA GLY A 122 -22.52 7.77 -27.79
C GLY A 122 -23.57 8.63 -28.50
N ARG A 123 -23.23 9.88 -28.82
CA ARG A 123 -24.10 10.79 -29.59
C ARG A 123 -24.40 10.25 -30.99
N ARG A 124 -23.38 9.73 -31.69
CA ARG A 124 -23.54 9.16 -33.04
C ARG A 124 -24.40 7.90 -33.03
N TRP A 125 -24.24 7.03 -32.04
CA TRP A 125 -25.08 5.84 -31.89
C TRP A 125 -26.56 6.18 -31.63
N ALA A 126 -26.83 7.19 -30.82
CA ALA A 126 -28.19 7.65 -30.55
C ALA A 126 -28.88 8.21 -31.81
N ASN A 127 -28.12 8.82 -32.71
CA ASN A 127 -28.61 9.40 -33.98
C ASN A 127 -28.38 8.48 -35.20
N LEU A 128 -27.91 7.25 -34.99
CA LEU A 128 -27.65 6.33 -36.09
C LEU A 128 -28.97 5.88 -36.72
N GLU A 129 -29.01 5.81 -38.05
CA GLU A 129 -30.16 5.31 -38.78
C GLU A 129 -30.51 3.89 -38.35
N GLN A 130 -31.81 3.61 -38.22
CA GLN A 130 -32.31 2.33 -37.73
C GLN A 130 -31.81 1.14 -38.56
N ASN A 131 -31.75 1.26 -39.89
CA ASN A 131 -31.20 0.23 -40.79
C ASN A 131 -29.74 -0.13 -40.46
N LYS A 132 -28.90 0.88 -40.20
CA LYS A 132 -27.49 0.67 -39.83
C LYS A 132 -27.37 0.11 -38.42
N LYS A 133 -28.27 0.52 -37.52
CA LYS A 133 -28.34 0.03 -36.16
C LYS A 133 -28.73 -1.45 -36.11
N GLU A 134 -29.64 -1.88 -36.97
CA GLU A 134 -30.08 -3.27 -37.13
C GLU A 134 -28.94 -4.18 -37.54
N TYR A 135 -28.10 -3.78 -38.49
CA TYR A 135 -26.88 -4.51 -38.85
C TYR A 135 -25.99 -4.81 -37.64
N TYR A 136 -25.75 -3.83 -36.77
CA TYR A 136 -24.97 -4.04 -35.54
C TYR A 136 -25.70 -4.87 -34.48
N ILE A 137 -27.03 -4.83 -34.46
CA ILE A 137 -27.86 -5.67 -33.57
C ILE A 137 -27.77 -7.13 -34.00
N GLU A 138 -27.81 -7.42 -35.30
CA GLU A 138 -27.63 -8.77 -35.85
C GLU A 138 -26.24 -9.32 -35.53
N LEU A 139 -25.18 -8.53 -35.74
CA LEU A 139 -23.81 -8.91 -35.34
C LEU A 139 -23.70 -9.22 -33.83
N ALA A 140 -24.37 -8.43 -32.99
CA ALA A 140 -24.40 -8.67 -31.55
C ALA A 140 -25.21 -9.91 -31.16
N ALA A 141 -26.26 -10.23 -31.92
CA ALA A 141 -27.03 -11.45 -31.72
C ALA A 141 -26.21 -12.70 -32.09
N GLU A 142 -25.48 -12.66 -33.20
CA GLU A 142 -24.57 -13.73 -33.60
C GLU A 142 -23.45 -13.93 -32.57
N ASP A 143 -22.81 -12.85 -32.11
CA ASP A 143 -21.75 -12.95 -31.10
C ASP A 143 -22.25 -13.41 -29.72
N LYS A 144 -23.52 -13.12 -29.41
CA LYS A 144 -24.18 -13.72 -28.25
C LYS A 144 -24.28 -15.24 -28.38
N LEU A 145 -24.71 -15.75 -29.54
CA LEU A 145 -24.78 -17.21 -29.77
C LEU A 145 -23.40 -17.87 -29.67
N ARG A 146 -22.35 -17.22 -30.22
CA ARG A 146 -20.96 -17.66 -30.05
C ARG A 146 -20.58 -17.77 -28.57
N TYR A 147 -20.81 -16.72 -27.79
CA TYR A 147 -20.48 -16.70 -26.37
C TYR A 147 -21.25 -17.75 -25.57
N ASP A 148 -22.55 -17.91 -25.84
CA ASP A 148 -23.41 -18.88 -25.17
C ASP A 148 -22.91 -20.32 -25.45
N ALA A 149 -22.50 -20.64 -26.68
CA ALA A 149 -21.91 -21.93 -27.01
C ALA A 149 -20.54 -22.15 -26.34
N GLU A 150 -19.64 -21.17 -26.41
CA GLU A 150 -18.30 -21.28 -25.81
C GLU A 150 -18.37 -21.41 -24.29
N ILE A 151 -19.28 -20.70 -23.62
CA ILE A 151 -19.42 -20.75 -22.16
C ILE A 151 -20.04 -22.07 -21.70
N GLU A 152 -20.96 -22.66 -22.48
CA GLU A 152 -21.49 -24.00 -22.22
C GLU A 152 -20.39 -25.07 -22.34
N GLU A 153 -19.55 -24.99 -23.37
CA GLU A 153 -18.41 -25.89 -23.55
C GLU A 153 -17.37 -25.71 -22.43
N TYR A 154 -17.06 -24.47 -22.06
CA TYR A 154 -16.16 -24.16 -20.95
C TYR A 154 -16.70 -24.70 -19.60
N ASN A 155 -17.99 -24.53 -19.34
CA ASN A 155 -18.61 -25.03 -18.11
C ASN A 155 -18.66 -26.56 -18.08
N THR A 156 -18.86 -27.21 -19.22
CA THR A 156 -18.88 -28.68 -19.34
C THR A 156 -17.49 -29.27 -19.18
N SER A 157 -16.46 -28.67 -19.79
CA SER A 157 -15.06 -29.12 -19.68
C SER A 157 -14.43 -28.89 -18.30
N ARG A 158 -15.01 -28.00 -17.48
CA ARG A 158 -14.56 -27.71 -16.10
C ARG A 158 -15.19 -28.64 -15.05
N LYS A 159 -16.33 -29.27 -15.34
CA LYS A 159 -16.99 -30.23 -14.45
C LYS A 159 -16.20 -31.53 -14.35
#